data_AF-A0A964ZT76-F1
#
_entry.id   AF-A0A964ZT76-F1
#
_cell.length_a   1.000
_cell.length_b   1.000
_cell.length_c   1.000
_cell.angle_alpha   90.00
_cell.angle_beta   90.00
_cell.angle_gamma   90.00
#
_symmetry.space_group_name_H-M   'P 1'
#
loop_
_entity.id
_entity.type
_entity.pdbx_description
1 polymer ?
#
loop_
_entity_poly.entity_id
_entity_poly.type
_entity_poly.pdbx_seq_one_letter_code
_entity_poly.pdbx_strand_id
1 'polypeptide(L)'
;MRFNGRSLTLSLEKSPILRLVTAGIFIALITFSLRELNSAAQSAPDYNAGSAGPEVIVEILTGESGSEIGRKLESLSVVKSSAAFFKVAVTDARARRIAPGEHRIETRIPAKTALEQLLDPARIPNLIVVRDGQRLTEISESIASFGISKIDLERSIKTASPPEIFKTKSIEGFLYPAQYSFNKNAKANEIISA
;
A
#
# COMPACT_ATOMS: atom_id res chain seq x y z
N MET A 1 16.68 -56.69 27.04
CA MET A 1 15.20 -56.56 26.98
C MET A 1 14.80 -56.02 25.62
N ARG A 2 14.26 -56.86 24.74
CA ARG A 2 13.83 -56.48 23.39
C ARG A 2 12.32 -56.21 23.45
N PHE A 3 11.90 -54.95 23.29
CA PHE A 3 10.48 -54.60 23.22
C PHE A 3 9.88 -55.13 21.92
N ASN A 4 8.95 -56.08 22.03
CA ASN A 4 8.19 -56.64 20.92
C ASN A 4 7.19 -55.60 20.37
N GLY A 5 7.54 -54.90 19.29
CA GLY A 5 6.65 -53.97 18.58
C GLY A 5 5.65 -54.61 17.61
N ARG A 6 5.53 -55.94 17.57
CA ARG A 6 4.75 -56.68 16.56
C ARG A 6 3.26 -56.89 16.87
N SER A 7 2.80 -56.63 18.10
CA SER A 7 1.40 -56.85 18.48
C SER A 7 0.48 -55.67 18.14
N LEU A 8 1.01 -54.45 18.01
CA LEU A 8 0.23 -53.25 17.71
C LEU A 8 -0.17 -53.16 16.22
N THR A 9 0.68 -53.65 15.31
CA THR A 9 0.43 -53.57 13.86
C THR A 9 -0.67 -54.52 13.38
N LEU A 10 -0.90 -55.64 14.09
CA LEU A 10 -1.92 -56.63 13.75
C LEU A 10 -3.35 -56.20 14.11
N SER A 11 -3.53 -55.29 15.06
CA SER A 11 -4.85 -54.83 15.51
C SER A 11 -5.42 -53.72 14.60
N LEU A 12 -4.55 -52.88 14.04
CA LEU A 12 -4.90 -51.83 13.08
C LEU A 12 -5.42 -52.36 11.74
N GLU A 13 -5.06 -53.59 11.36
CA GLU A 13 -5.53 -54.20 10.12
C GLU A 13 -6.93 -54.80 10.20
N LYS A 14 -7.33 -55.33 11.36
CA LYS A 14 -8.55 -56.15 11.46
C LYS A 14 -9.82 -55.34 11.71
N SER A 15 -9.72 -54.11 12.23
CA SER A 15 -10.91 -53.31 12.59
C SER A 15 -11.05 -52.06 11.73
N PRO A 16 -12.11 -51.95 10.89
CA PRO A 16 -12.36 -50.76 10.09
C PRO A 16 -12.64 -49.52 10.97
N ILE A 17 -13.22 -49.73 12.16
CA ILE A 17 -13.51 -48.66 13.13
C ILE A 17 -12.21 -48.07 13.70
N LEU A 18 -11.22 -48.94 14.00
CA LEU A 18 -9.94 -48.49 14.56
C LEU A 18 -9.17 -47.60 13.56
N ARG A 19 -9.22 -47.94 12.26
CA ARG A 19 -8.62 -47.12 11.19
C ARG A 19 -9.26 -45.74 11.11
N LEU A 20 -10.59 -45.68 11.20
CA LEU A 20 -11.35 -44.44 11.13
C LEU A 20 -11.04 -43.51 12.32
N VAL A 21 -10.92 -44.08 13.52
CA VAL A 21 -10.51 -43.34 14.72
C VAL A 21 -9.07 -42.82 14.59
N THR A 22 -8.13 -43.65 14.15
CA THR A 22 -6.73 -43.22 13.98
C THR A 22 -6.57 -42.16 12.89
N ALA A 23 -7.30 -42.28 11.78
CA ALA A 23 -7.31 -41.27 10.72
C ALA A 23 -7.93 -39.96 11.22
N GLY A 24 -9.03 -40.03 11.99
CA GLY A 24 -9.64 -38.85 12.61
C GLY A 24 -8.70 -38.14 13.58
N ILE A 25 -7.99 -38.87 14.44
CA ILE A 25 -6.98 -38.31 15.35
C ILE A 25 -5.84 -37.68 14.55
N PHE A 26 -5.34 -38.35 13.51
CA PHE A 26 -4.26 -37.82 12.67
C PHE A 26 -4.67 -36.53 11.95
N ILE A 27 -5.87 -36.48 11.36
CA ILE A 27 -6.42 -35.28 10.72
C ILE A 27 -6.60 -34.17 11.76
N ALA A 28 -7.12 -34.47 12.95
CA ALA A 28 -7.30 -33.50 14.02
C ALA A 28 -5.95 -32.92 14.49
N LEU A 29 -4.94 -33.78 14.67
CA LEU A 29 -3.58 -33.35 15.03
C LEU A 29 -2.95 -32.48 13.95
N ILE A 30 -3.06 -32.86 12.66
CA ILE A 30 -2.55 -32.05 11.56
C ILE A 30 -3.27 -30.69 11.52
N THR A 31 -4.60 -30.69 11.64
CA THR A 31 -5.40 -29.45 11.61
C THR A 31 -5.04 -28.54 12.78
N PHE A 32 -4.87 -29.10 13.98
CA PHE A 32 -4.47 -28.37 15.16
C PHE A 32 -3.03 -27.84 15.05
N SER A 33 -2.08 -28.65 14.56
CA SER A 33 -0.71 -28.22 14.32
C SER A 33 -0.61 -27.12 13.27
N LEU A 34 -1.36 -27.22 12.16
CA LEU A 34 -1.42 -26.16 11.15
C LEU A 34 -2.04 -24.87 11.75
N ARG A 35 -3.02 -24.99 12.64
CA ARG A 35 -3.60 -23.84 13.33
C ARG A 35 -2.61 -23.17 14.27
N GLU A 36 -1.84 -23.91 15.06
CA GLU A 36 -0.85 -23.33 15.98
C GLU A 36 0.32 -22.67 15.23
N LEU A 37 0.80 -23.28 14.14
CA LEU A 37 1.82 -22.67 13.27
C LEU A 37 1.30 -21.39 12.59
N ASN A 38 0.03 -21.36 12.18
CA ASN A 38 -0.61 -20.16 11.63
C ASN A 38 -0.90 -19.10 12.71
N SER A 39 -1.18 -19.49 13.95
CA SER A 39 -1.51 -18.56 15.04
C SER A 39 -0.29 -17.73 15.48
N ALA A 40 0.92 -18.30 15.41
CA ALA A 40 2.16 -17.54 15.60
C ALA A 40 2.37 -16.47 14.50
N ALA A 41 1.89 -16.71 13.28
CA ALA A 41 1.86 -15.73 12.19
C ALA A 41 0.67 -14.74 12.29
N GLN A 42 -0.28 -14.98 13.22
CA GLN A 42 -1.53 -14.23 13.33
C GLN A 42 -1.51 -13.12 14.38
N SER A 43 -0.44 -13.04 15.18
CA SER A 43 -0.19 -11.83 15.95
C SER A 43 0.26 -10.75 14.98
N ALA A 44 -0.67 -9.89 14.57
CA ALA A 44 -0.42 -8.65 13.87
C ALA A 44 -0.44 -7.54 14.92
N PRO A 45 0.63 -7.37 15.73
CA PRO A 45 0.62 -6.41 16.81
C PRO A 45 0.46 -5.01 16.22
N ASP A 46 -0.38 -4.20 16.87
CA ASP A 46 -0.64 -2.82 16.49
C ASP A 46 -0.26 -1.88 17.65
N TYR A 47 -0.08 -0.59 17.34
CA TYR A 47 0.08 0.43 18.37
C TYR A 47 -1.26 0.77 19.02
N ASN A 48 -1.21 1.20 20.28
CA ASN A 48 -2.38 1.74 20.96
C ASN A 48 -2.68 3.15 20.43
N ALA A 49 -3.96 3.52 20.38
CA ALA A 49 -4.36 4.88 20.04
C ALA A 49 -3.93 5.88 21.13
N GLY A 50 -3.77 7.16 20.74
CA GLY A 50 -3.54 8.26 21.68
C GLY A 50 -2.08 8.49 22.09
N SER A 51 -1.11 7.85 21.43
CA SER A 51 0.33 8.05 21.69
C SER A 51 1.12 8.16 20.39
N ALA A 52 0.63 9.00 19.46
CA ALA A 52 1.31 9.30 18.21
C ALA A 52 2.69 9.91 18.50
N GLY A 53 3.68 9.44 17.76
CA GLY A 53 5.06 9.95 17.75
C GLY A 53 5.23 11.09 16.73
N PRO A 54 6.49 11.51 16.48
CA PRO A 54 6.79 12.53 15.48
C PRO A 54 6.38 12.09 14.07
N GLU A 55 6.13 13.06 13.19
CA GLU A 55 5.88 12.81 11.76
C GLU A 55 7.16 12.44 11.01
N VAL A 56 7.02 11.53 10.05
CA VAL A 56 8.07 11.13 9.09
C VAL A 56 7.53 11.22 7.68
N ILE A 57 8.45 11.36 6.71
CA ILE A 57 8.12 11.29 5.29
C ILE A 57 8.24 9.84 4.82
N VAL A 58 7.15 9.31 4.27
CA VAL A 58 7.10 7.98 3.65
C VAL A 58 6.91 8.16 2.15
N GLU A 59 7.85 7.66 1.36
CA GLU A 59 7.74 7.65 -0.09
C GLU A 59 7.02 6.37 -0.56
N ILE A 60 5.90 6.54 -1.25
CA ILE A 60 5.11 5.49 -1.88
C ILE A 60 5.38 5.53 -3.38
N LEU A 61 5.91 4.45 -3.94
CA LEU A 61 6.18 4.36 -5.37
C LEU A 61 4.90 4.05 -6.16
N THR A 62 4.85 4.52 -7.40
CA THR A 62 3.77 4.17 -8.32
C THR A 62 3.70 2.65 -8.51
N GLY A 63 2.51 2.08 -8.29
CA GLY A 63 2.26 0.64 -8.41
C GLY A 63 2.68 -0.20 -7.19
N GLU A 64 3.14 0.43 -6.12
CA GLU A 64 3.54 -0.28 -4.90
C GLU A 64 2.34 -0.99 -4.24
N SER A 65 2.54 -2.25 -3.86
CA SER A 65 1.50 -3.08 -3.25
C SER A 65 1.28 -2.73 -1.78
N GLY A 66 0.07 -2.99 -1.26
CA GLY A 66 -0.24 -2.74 0.16
C GLY A 66 0.69 -3.47 1.14
N SER A 67 1.26 -4.62 0.75
CA SER A 67 2.26 -5.34 1.54
C SER A 67 3.63 -4.65 1.55
N GLU A 68 4.05 -4.07 0.43
CA GLU A 68 5.30 -3.28 0.35
C GLU A 68 5.18 -1.99 1.18
N ILE A 69 4.06 -1.29 1.03
CA ILE A 69 3.73 -0.12 1.84
C ILE A 69 3.76 -0.49 3.33
N GLY A 70 3.09 -1.59 3.71
CA GLY A 70 3.10 -2.06 5.10
C GLY A 70 4.50 -2.30 5.66
N ARG A 71 5.41 -2.88 4.87
CA ARG A 71 6.81 -3.08 5.27
C ARG A 71 7.56 -1.76 5.43
N LYS A 72 7.34 -0.78 4.55
CA LYS A 72 7.92 0.56 4.70
C LYS A 72 7.44 1.24 5.99
N LEU A 73 6.14 1.21 6.23
CA LEU A 73 5.56 1.80 7.45
C LEU A 73 6.10 1.14 8.72
N GLU A 74 6.26 -0.18 8.73
CA GLU A 74 6.87 -0.90 9.86
C GLU A 74 8.35 -0.51 10.05
N SER A 75 9.13 -0.45 8.95
CA SER A 75 10.54 -0.07 8.99
C SER A 75 10.78 1.34 9.52
N LEU A 76 9.84 2.25 9.26
CA LEU A 76 9.86 3.64 9.72
C LEU A 76 9.18 3.81 11.10
N SER A 77 8.81 2.70 11.76
CA SER A 77 8.11 2.71 13.06
C SER A 77 6.78 3.47 13.04
N VAL A 78 6.13 3.59 11.88
CA VAL A 78 4.80 4.18 11.72
C VAL A 78 3.74 3.25 12.29
N VAL A 79 3.74 2.00 11.81
CA VAL A 79 2.89 0.93 12.34
C VAL A 79 3.76 -0.08 13.08
N LYS A 80 3.16 -0.82 14.02
CA LYS A 80 3.90 -1.78 14.83
C LYS A 80 4.23 -3.06 14.07
N SER A 81 3.41 -3.41 13.07
CA SER A 81 3.64 -4.55 12.19
C SER A 81 3.04 -4.31 10.81
N SER A 82 3.77 -4.69 9.76
CA SER A 82 3.27 -4.69 8.38
C SER A 82 2.03 -5.56 8.20
N ALA A 83 1.90 -6.66 8.97
CA ALA A 83 0.72 -7.52 8.96
C ALA A 83 -0.54 -6.78 9.47
N ALA A 84 -0.39 -5.89 10.45
CA ALA A 84 -1.50 -5.09 10.97
C ALA A 84 -1.99 -4.10 9.91
N PHE A 85 -1.06 -3.40 9.24
CA PHE A 85 -1.40 -2.53 8.11
C PHE A 85 -2.03 -3.29 6.95
N PHE A 86 -1.43 -4.41 6.53
CA PHE A 86 -1.96 -5.23 5.45
C PHE A 86 -3.40 -5.66 5.71
N LYS A 87 -3.71 -6.12 6.94
CA LYS A 87 -5.06 -6.47 7.35
C LYS A 87 -6.04 -5.32 7.13
N VAL A 88 -5.69 -4.11 7.57
CA VAL A 88 -6.53 -2.92 7.35
C VAL A 88 -6.67 -2.63 5.85
N ALA A 89 -5.57 -2.62 5.11
CA ALA A 89 -5.52 -2.27 3.69
C ALA A 89 -6.34 -3.23 2.81
N VAL A 90 -6.40 -4.54 3.14
CA VAL A 90 -7.25 -5.49 2.39
C VAL A 90 -8.73 -5.40 2.77
N THR A 91 -9.04 -4.94 3.98
CA THR A 91 -10.43 -4.77 4.44
C THR A 91 -11.06 -3.45 4.01
N ASP A 92 -10.25 -2.42 3.75
CA ASP A 92 -10.72 -1.09 3.33
C ASP A 92 -10.43 -0.84 1.85
N ALA A 93 -11.48 -0.80 1.03
CA ALA A 93 -11.37 -0.57 -0.41
C ALA A 93 -10.69 0.77 -0.76
N ARG A 94 -10.70 1.77 0.15
CA ARG A 94 -10.04 3.06 -0.05
C ARG A 94 -8.53 2.93 -0.12
N ALA A 95 -7.93 1.86 0.43
CA ALA A 95 -6.48 1.63 0.35
C ALA A 95 -5.95 1.55 -1.09
N ARG A 96 -6.81 1.22 -2.07
CA ARG A 96 -6.46 1.27 -3.50
C ARG A 96 -6.24 2.67 -4.05
N ARG A 97 -6.62 3.70 -3.28
CA ARG A 97 -6.50 5.13 -3.62
C ARG A 97 -5.33 5.81 -2.94
N ILE A 98 -4.45 5.06 -2.26
CA ILE A 98 -3.21 5.63 -1.73
C ILE A 98 -2.43 6.21 -2.90
N ALA A 99 -2.18 7.51 -2.83
CA ALA A 99 -1.56 8.24 -3.91
C ALA A 99 -0.05 7.96 -3.95
N PRO A 100 0.60 7.86 -5.12
CA PRO A 100 2.05 7.79 -5.19
C PRO A 100 2.70 9.12 -4.78
N GLY A 101 3.92 9.08 -4.24
CA GLY A 101 4.65 10.26 -3.79
C GLY A 101 5.00 10.23 -2.31
N GLU A 102 5.38 11.40 -1.78
CA GLU A 102 5.74 11.58 -0.38
C GLU A 102 4.51 11.87 0.49
N HIS A 103 4.42 11.18 1.64
CA HIS A 103 3.35 11.35 2.63
C HIS A 103 3.94 11.67 4.00
N ARG A 104 3.37 12.67 4.69
CA ARG A 104 3.64 12.98 6.10
C ARG A 104 2.78 12.11 7.00
N ILE A 105 3.41 11.18 7.71
CA ILE A 105 2.72 10.24 8.59
C ILE A 105 3.31 10.28 9.98
N GLU A 106 2.45 10.35 10.99
CA GLU A 106 2.83 10.23 12.39
C GLU A 106 3.37 8.83 12.68
N THR A 107 4.43 8.74 13.49
CA THR A 107 4.96 7.45 13.92
C THR A 107 4.16 6.86 15.07
N ARG A 108 4.31 5.55 15.34
CA ARG A 108 3.70 4.86 16.48
C ARG A 108 2.17 4.96 16.56
N ILE A 109 1.51 4.97 15.41
CA ILE A 109 0.05 5.06 15.30
C ILE A 109 -0.57 3.70 14.95
N PRO A 110 -1.87 3.49 15.27
CA PRO A 110 -2.59 2.30 14.82
C PRO A 110 -2.59 2.18 13.30
N ALA A 111 -2.58 0.95 12.78
CA ALA A 111 -2.61 0.66 11.34
C ALA A 111 -3.77 1.36 10.60
N LYS A 112 -4.93 1.46 11.24
CA LYS A 112 -6.09 2.18 10.70
C LYS A 112 -5.81 3.68 10.54
N THR A 113 -5.20 4.30 11.53
CA THR A 113 -4.83 5.72 11.50
C THR A 113 -3.74 5.96 10.45
N ALA A 114 -2.78 5.05 10.29
CA ALA A 114 -1.78 5.14 9.23
C ALA A 114 -2.42 5.11 7.82
N LEU A 115 -3.42 4.25 7.61
CA LEU A 115 -4.18 4.25 6.36
C LEU A 115 -4.95 5.57 6.16
N GLU A 116 -5.60 6.08 7.20
CA GLU A 116 -6.32 7.36 7.13
C GLU A 116 -5.38 8.52 6.77
N GLN A 117 -4.16 8.55 7.32
CA GLN A 117 -3.16 9.56 6.99
C GLN A 117 -2.59 9.42 5.57
N LEU A 118 -2.40 8.20 5.08
CA LEU A 118 -2.00 7.93 3.68
C LEU A 118 -3.05 8.34 2.65
N LEU A 119 -4.30 8.44 3.06
CA LEU A 119 -5.42 8.84 2.20
C LEU A 119 -5.71 10.34 2.29
N ASP A 120 -5.03 11.07 3.18
CA ASP A 120 -5.25 12.49 3.40
C ASP A 120 -4.39 13.33 2.44
N PRO A 121 -4.98 14.04 1.47
CA PRO A 121 -4.22 14.88 0.56
C PRO A 121 -3.50 16.05 1.26
N ALA A 122 -3.99 16.51 2.42
CA ALA A 122 -3.31 17.55 3.19
C ALA A 122 -1.95 17.09 3.75
N ARG A 123 -1.69 15.77 3.75
CA ARG A 123 -0.45 15.16 4.19
C ARG A 123 0.52 14.86 3.05
N ILE A 124 0.23 15.29 1.82
CA ILE A 124 1.12 15.16 0.66
C ILE A 124 1.83 16.51 0.41
N PRO A 125 3.14 16.65 0.75
CA PRO A 125 3.81 17.96 0.71
C PRO A 125 3.89 18.59 -0.68
N ASN A 126 4.06 17.77 -1.72
CA ASN A 126 4.29 18.22 -3.09
C ASN A 126 3.07 17.90 -3.98
N LEU A 127 1.87 18.09 -3.45
CA LEU A 127 0.63 17.86 -4.20
C LEU A 127 0.40 18.97 -5.21
N ILE A 128 0.26 18.63 -6.49
CA ILE A 128 -0.07 19.58 -7.55
C ILE A 128 -1.58 19.67 -7.64
N VAL A 129 -2.15 20.84 -7.35
CA VAL A 129 -3.60 21.07 -7.37
C VAL A 129 -3.95 21.96 -8.56
N VAL A 130 -4.74 21.41 -9.48
CA VAL A 130 -5.29 22.14 -10.61
C VAL A 130 -6.75 22.46 -10.32
N ARG A 131 -7.10 23.75 -10.32
CA ARG A 131 -8.45 24.25 -10.07
C ARG A 131 -9.18 24.57 -11.38
N ASP A 132 -10.50 24.54 -11.33
CA ASP A 132 -11.34 24.97 -12.45
C ASP A 132 -11.00 26.41 -12.86
N GLY A 133 -10.80 26.61 -14.16
CA GLY A 133 -10.49 27.92 -14.74
C GLY A 133 -9.08 28.45 -14.44
N GLN A 134 -8.22 27.66 -13.81
CA GLN A 134 -6.82 28.01 -13.58
C GLN A 134 -6.07 28.06 -14.91
N ARG A 135 -5.22 29.08 -15.09
CA ARG A 135 -4.45 29.25 -16.32
C ARG A 135 -3.26 28.31 -16.36
N LEU A 136 -2.83 27.91 -17.55
CA LEU A 136 -1.63 27.09 -17.72
C LEU A 136 -0.39 27.71 -17.08
N THR A 137 -0.26 29.04 -17.10
CA THR A 137 0.85 29.75 -16.45
C THR A 137 0.86 29.56 -14.93
N GLU A 138 -0.31 29.60 -14.29
CA GLU A 138 -0.45 29.41 -12.83
C GLU A 138 -0.21 27.95 -12.44
N ILE A 139 -0.67 27.01 -13.27
CA ILE A 139 -0.39 25.58 -13.08
C ILE A 139 1.12 25.33 -13.24
N SER A 140 1.76 25.97 -14.21
CA SER A 140 3.20 25.83 -14.47
C SER A 140 4.06 26.28 -13.30
N GLU A 141 3.64 27.33 -12.58
CA GLU A 141 4.30 27.75 -11.34
C GLU A 141 4.19 26.67 -10.26
N SER A 142 3.01 26.06 -10.10
CA SER A 142 2.80 24.96 -9.15
C SER A 142 3.67 23.74 -9.48
N ILE A 143 3.79 23.40 -10.77
CA ILE A 143 4.67 22.32 -11.26
C ILE A 143 6.16 22.66 -11.05
N ALA A 144 6.54 23.93 -11.22
CA ALA A 144 7.91 24.35 -10.94
C ALA A 144 8.25 24.26 -9.45
N SER A 145 7.30 24.58 -8.56
CA SER A 145 7.44 24.41 -7.11
C SER A 145 7.58 22.94 -6.68
N PHE A 146 7.05 21.98 -7.44
CA PHE A 146 7.29 20.55 -7.23
C PHE A 146 8.77 20.17 -7.43
N GLY A 147 9.55 20.98 -8.16
CA GLY A 147 10.97 20.77 -8.43
C GLY A 147 11.31 20.56 -9.90
N ILE A 148 10.36 20.75 -10.81
CA ILE A 148 10.59 20.67 -12.26
C ILE A 148 11.24 21.95 -12.78
N SER A 149 12.30 21.82 -13.57
CA SER A 149 12.93 22.96 -14.24
C SER A 149 11.96 23.62 -15.23
N LYS A 150 11.89 24.96 -15.20
CA LYS A 150 11.07 25.75 -16.13
C LYS A 150 11.37 25.41 -17.60
N ILE A 151 12.63 25.16 -17.93
CA ILE A 151 13.06 24.81 -19.30
C ILE A 151 12.45 23.47 -19.75
N ASP A 152 12.47 22.47 -18.86
CA ASP A 152 11.94 21.14 -19.17
C ASP A 152 10.41 21.15 -19.23
N LEU A 153 9.78 21.96 -18.38
CA LEU A 153 8.34 22.21 -18.41
C LEU A 153 7.90 22.88 -19.71
N GLU A 154 8.56 23.96 -20.12
CA GLU A 154 8.27 24.65 -21.39
C GLU A 154 8.44 23.71 -22.60
N ARG A 155 9.49 22.88 -22.60
CA ARG A 155 9.70 21.87 -23.64
C ARG A 155 8.56 20.86 -23.68
N SER A 156 8.11 20.42 -22.51
CA SER A 156 7.01 19.44 -22.38
C SER A 156 5.68 20.04 -22.84
N ILE A 157 5.37 21.27 -22.45
CA ILE A 157 4.17 22.01 -22.89
C ILE A 157 4.15 22.18 -24.42
N LYS A 158 5.29 22.51 -25.03
CA LYS A 158 5.39 22.67 -26.50
C LYS A 158 5.24 21.35 -27.26
N THR A 159 5.58 20.23 -26.62
CA THR A 159 5.53 18.88 -27.23
C THR A 159 4.18 18.20 -26.99
N ALA A 160 3.45 18.61 -25.95
CA ALA A 160 2.13 18.11 -25.65
C ALA A 160 1.14 18.50 -26.77
N SER A 161 0.41 17.50 -27.27
CA SER A 161 -0.58 17.72 -28.33
C SER A 161 -1.98 17.62 -27.74
N PRO A 162 -2.81 18.67 -27.85
CA PRO A 162 -4.22 18.55 -27.53
C PRO A 162 -4.92 17.62 -28.54
N PRO A 163 -6.10 17.07 -28.20
CA PRO A 163 -6.89 16.26 -29.13
C PRO A 163 -7.20 17.02 -30.43
N GLU A 164 -7.00 16.37 -31.58
CA GLU A 164 -7.08 17.00 -32.91
C GLU A 164 -8.44 17.66 -33.20
N ILE A 165 -9.51 17.15 -32.57
CA ILE A 165 -10.88 17.67 -32.71
C ILE A 165 -11.00 19.16 -32.36
N PHE A 166 -10.12 19.70 -31.52
CA PHE A 166 -10.15 21.09 -31.07
C PHE A 166 -9.37 22.06 -31.97
N LYS A 167 -8.64 21.57 -32.98
CA LYS A 167 -7.90 22.38 -33.97
C LYS A 167 -7.01 23.48 -33.37
N THR A 168 -6.42 23.23 -32.20
CA THR A 168 -5.50 24.14 -31.50
C THR A 168 -4.13 23.49 -31.32
N LYS A 169 -3.09 24.31 -31.20
CA LYS A 169 -1.75 23.88 -30.80
C LYS A 169 -1.47 24.09 -29.30
N SER A 170 -2.36 24.81 -28.61
CA SER A 170 -2.23 25.11 -27.19
C SER A 170 -2.92 24.04 -26.35
N ILE A 171 -2.28 23.65 -25.24
CA ILE A 171 -2.86 22.78 -24.21
C ILE A 171 -3.59 23.57 -23.11
N GLU A 172 -3.79 24.88 -23.29
CA GLU A 172 -4.60 25.70 -22.38
C GLU A 172 -6.00 25.08 -22.22
N GLY A 173 -6.42 24.86 -20.97
CA GLY A 173 -7.72 24.25 -20.65
C GLY A 173 -7.80 22.73 -20.85
N PHE A 174 -6.70 22.05 -21.20
CA PHE A 174 -6.66 20.59 -21.35
C PHE A 174 -6.14 19.84 -20.12
N LEU A 175 -5.51 20.53 -19.17
CA LEU A 175 -5.13 19.95 -17.89
C LEU A 175 -6.37 19.78 -17.03
N TYR A 176 -6.69 18.54 -16.67
CA TYR A 176 -7.93 18.24 -15.96
C TYR A 176 -7.87 18.79 -14.51
N PRO A 177 -8.95 19.43 -14.02
CA PRO A 177 -9.00 19.93 -12.65
C PRO A 177 -9.02 18.79 -11.62
N ALA A 178 -7.88 18.54 -10.99
CA ALA A 178 -7.73 17.50 -9.99
C ALA A 178 -6.51 17.76 -9.07
N GLN A 179 -6.31 16.85 -8.13
CA GLN A 179 -5.13 16.78 -7.29
C GLN A 179 -4.24 15.66 -7.81
N TYR A 180 -3.00 15.99 -8.14
CA TYR A 180 -2.03 15.07 -8.72
C TYR A 180 -0.85 14.93 -7.77
N SER A 181 -0.47 13.69 -7.51
CA SER A 181 0.71 13.37 -6.72
C SER A 181 1.65 12.51 -7.56
N PHE A 182 2.95 12.75 -7.40
CA PHE A 182 3.98 12.08 -8.17
C PHE A 182 5.14 11.72 -7.26
N ASN A 183 5.92 10.71 -7.68
CA ASN A 183 7.23 10.44 -7.09
C ASN A 183 8.20 11.60 -7.41
N LYS A 184 9.19 11.81 -6.54
CA LYS A 184 10.13 12.96 -6.63
C LYS A 184 10.93 13.02 -7.93
N ASN A 185 11.06 11.88 -8.61
CA ASN A 185 11.76 11.71 -9.88
C ASN A 185 10.86 11.82 -11.11
N ALA A 186 9.59 12.18 -10.95
CA ALA A 186 8.66 12.37 -12.06
C ALA A 186 9.15 13.45 -13.03
N LYS A 187 8.89 13.22 -14.31
CA LYS A 187 9.35 14.11 -15.38
C LYS A 187 8.26 15.08 -15.79
N ALA A 188 8.66 16.21 -16.36
CA ALA A 188 7.74 17.24 -16.84
C ALA A 188 6.69 16.70 -17.85
N ASN A 189 7.10 15.80 -18.74
CA ASN A 189 6.20 15.19 -19.71
C ASN A 189 5.14 14.30 -19.05
N GLU A 190 5.53 13.53 -18.03
CA GLU A 190 4.63 12.68 -17.24
C GLU A 190 3.56 13.52 -16.54
N ILE A 191 3.98 14.61 -15.89
CA ILE A 191 3.07 15.52 -15.18
C ILE A 191 2.08 16.19 -16.13
N ILE A 192 2.53 16.63 -17.31
CA ILE A 192 1.66 17.28 -18.30
C ILE A 192 0.68 16.29 -18.96
N SER A 193 1.01 15.00 -19.01
CA SER A 193 0.18 13.96 -19.63
C SER A 193 -0.76 13.22 -18.67
N ALA A 194 -0.72 13.56 -17.38
CA ALA A 194 -1.42 12.85 -16.32
C ALA A 194 -2.95 13.02 -16.33
#